data_AF-A0A944ZP34-F1
#
_entry.id   AF-A0A944ZP34-F1
#
_cell.length_a   1.000
_cell.length_b   1.000
_cell.length_c   1.000
_cell.angle_alpha   90.00
_cell.angle_beta   90.00
_cell.angle_gamma   90.00
#
_symmetry.space_group_name_H-M   'P 1'
#
loop_
_entity.id
_entity.type
_entity.pdbx_description
1 polymer ?
#
loop_
_entity_poly.entity_id
_entity_poly.type
_entity_poly.pdbx_seq_one_letter_code
_entity_poly.pdbx_strand_id
1 'polypeptide(L)'
;MMGALFSSIFIIIFGMAPTVVSFIIERKPGASSSTVVLMFNLAGLVPVIGLVWSGPMEGGTRAMSEMLNWLIIYGAAGTGALVAWAAPQFSAMVQQIFSGSRSTKIKARQKELYDEWGSSVVE
;
A
#
# COMPACT_ATOMS: atom_id res chain seq x y z
N MET A 1 6.75 -12.07 -32.49
CA MET A 1 5.48 -11.72 -31.80
C MET A 1 5.03 -12.80 -30.83
N MET A 2 4.87 -14.08 -31.23
CA MET A 2 4.42 -15.14 -30.30
C MET A 2 5.32 -15.32 -29.05
N GLY A 3 6.65 -15.20 -29.19
CA GLY A 3 7.56 -15.29 -28.03
C GLY A 3 7.43 -14.12 -27.03
N ALA A 4 7.13 -12.92 -27.52
CA ALA A 4 6.90 -11.74 -26.68
C ALA A 4 5.58 -11.86 -25.89
N LEU A 5 4.53 -12.40 -26.53
CA LEU A 5 3.25 -12.70 -25.87
C LEU A 5 3.42 -13.74 -24.77
N PHE A 6 4.10 -14.86 -25.06
CA PHE A 6 4.38 -15.89 -24.06
C PHE A 6 5.15 -15.34 -22.85
N SER A 7 6.23 -14.59 -23.11
CA SER A 7 7.05 -13.99 -22.06
C SER A 7 6.26 -12.99 -21.21
N SER A 8 5.41 -12.17 -21.86
CA SER A 8 4.54 -11.21 -21.16
C SER A 8 3.53 -11.91 -20.25
N ILE A 9 2.84 -12.94 -20.75
CA ILE A 9 1.87 -13.71 -19.96
C ILE A 9 2.55 -14.35 -18.74
N PHE A 10 3.72 -14.95 -18.94
CA PHE A 10 4.50 -15.53 -17.86
C PHE A 10 4.82 -14.48 -16.78
N ILE A 11 5.41 -13.34 -17.19
CA ILE A 11 5.80 -12.27 -16.26
C ILE A 11 4.58 -11.70 -15.54
N ILE A 12 3.43 -11.56 -16.20
CA ILE A 12 2.19 -11.10 -15.56
C ILE A 12 1.73 -12.08 -14.50
N ILE A 13 1.62 -13.38 -14.82
CA ILE A 13 1.11 -14.39 -13.89
C ILE A 13 1.97 -14.45 -12.62
N PHE A 14 3.28 -14.56 -12.77
CA PHE A 14 4.20 -14.68 -11.62
C PHE A 14 4.50 -13.33 -10.97
N GLY A 15 4.52 -12.24 -11.74
CA GLY A 15 4.76 -10.89 -11.25
C GLY A 15 3.61 -10.35 -10.40
N MET A 16 2.38 -10.84 -10.62
CA MET A 16 1.19 -10.47 -9.86
C MET A 16 0.98 -11.26 -8.56
N ALA A 17 1.86 -12.22 -8.24
CA ALA A 17 1.75 -13.02 -7.02
C ALA A 17 1.61 -12.18 -5.72
N PRO A 18 2.35 -11.06 -5.52
CA PRO A 18 2.19 -10.23 -4.32
C PRO A 18 0.79 -9.61 -4.20
N THR A 19 0.18 -9.26 -5.33
CA THR A 19 -1.19 -8.73 -5.35
C THR A 19 -2.20 -9.80 -4.97
N VAL A 20 -2.05 -11.02 -5.48
CA VAL A 20 -2.93 -12.14 -5.08
C VAL A 20 -2.83 -12.37 -3.57
N VAL A 21 -1.60 -12.35 -3.03
CA VAL A 21 -1.36 -12.47 -1.59
C VAL A 21 -2.01 -11.33 -0.81
N SER A 22 -1.94 -10.07 -1.29
CA SER A 22 -2.56 -8.94 -0.60
C SER A 22 -4.08 -9.09 -0.50
N PHE A 23 -4.75 -9.50 -1.58
CA PHE A 23 -6.19 -9.76 -1.59
C PHE A 23 -6.60 -10.92 -0.68
N ILE A 24 -5.76 -11.93 -0.49
CA ILE A 24 -6.04 -13.04 0.44
C ILE A 24 -5.91 -12.58 1.90
N ILE A 25 -4.96 -11.70 2.20
CA ILE A 25 -4.67 -11.22 3.55
C ILE A 25 -5.68 -10.14 4.00
N GLU A 26 -6.21 -9.34 3.07
CA GLU A 26 -7.12 -8.26 3.39
C GLU A 26 -8.49 -8.78 3.86
N ARG A 27 -8.72 -8.69 5.18
CA ARG A 27 -9.95 -9.15 5.83
C ARG A 27 -10.91 -8.02 6.23
N LYS A 28 -10.46 -6.76 6.16
CA LYS A 28 -11.22 -5.61 6.65
C LYS A 28 -12.13 -5.04 5.55
N PRO A 29 -13.46 -5.04 5.73
CA PRO A 29 -14.37 -4.37 4.81
C PRO A 29 -14.02 -2.88 4.73
N GLY A 30 -13.87 -2.35 3.51
CA GLY A 30 -13.52 -0.94 3.27
C GLY A 30 -12.04 -0.60 3.42
N ALA A 31 -11.16 -1.57 3.66
CA ALA A 31 -9.73 -1.36 3.49
C ALA A 31 -9.38 -1.31 1.99
N SER A 32 -8.48 -0.40 1.63
CA SER A 32 -7.96 -0.23 0.26
C SER A 32 -6.51 -0.69 0.13
N SER A 33 -6.01 -1.48 1.08
CA SER A 33 -4.61 -1.90 1.13
C SER A 33 -4.25 -2.80 -0.05
N SER A 34 -5.13 -3.74 -0.43
CA SER A 34 -4.88 -4.59 -1.61
C SER A 34 -4.87 -3.77 -2.90
N THR A 35 -5.75 -2.77 -3.02
CA THR A 35 -5.80 -1.87 -4.17
C THR A 35 -4.52 -1.07 -4.32
N VAL A 36 -3.94 -0.55 -3.22
CA VAL A 36 -2.65 0.14 -3.26
C VAL A 36 -1.54 -0.81 -3.75
N VAL A 37 -1.47 -2.02 -3.21
CA VAL A 37 -0.48 -3.03 -3.64
C VAL A 37 -0.65 -3.37 -5.12
N LEU A 38 -1.89 -3.56 -5.59
CA LEU A 38 -2.21 -3.81 -7.00
C LEU A 38 -1.65 -2.72 -7.92
N MET A 39 -1.90 -1.44 -7.59
CA MET A 39 -1.46 -0.31 -8.42
C MET A 39 0.06 -0.24 -8.51
N PHE A 40 0.75 -0.42 -7.38
CA PHE A 40 2.20 -0.43 -7.35
C PHE A 40 2.80 -1.65 -8.05
N ASN A 41 2.21 -2.82 -7.88
CA ASN A 41 2.67 -4.04 -8.53
C ASN A 41 2.53 -3.92 -10.05
N LEU A 42 1.40 -3.41 -10.56
CA LEU A 42 1.21 -3.09 -11.97
C LEU A 42 2.22 -2.05 -12.47
N ALA A 43 2.48 -0.99 -11.69
CA ALA A 43 3.46 0.04 -12.05
C ALA A 43 4.88 -0.55 -12.23
N GLY A 44 5.28 -1.51 -11.40
CA GLY A 44 6.56 -2.24 -11.57
C GLY A 44 6.57 -3.20 -12.76
N LEU A 45 5.40 -3.69 -13.18
CA LEU A 45 5.24 -4.66 -14.26
C LEU A 45 5.32 -4.01 -15.66
N VAL A 46 4.79 -2.79 -15.78
CA VAL A 46 4.77 -2.00 -17.03
C VAL A 46 6.15 -1.84 -17.69
N PRO A 47 7.21 -1.36 -17.00
CA PRO A 47 8.51 -1.18 -17.65
C PRO A 47 9.11 -2.51 -18.12
N VAL A 48 8.92 -3.60 -17.37
CA VAL A 48 9.42 -4.92 -17.74
C VAL A 48 8.70 -5.46 -18.99
N ILE A 49 7.38 -5.30 -19.07
CA ILE A 49 6.63 -5.62 -20.31
C ILE A 49 7.15 -4.75 -21.46
N GLY A 50 7.35 -3.45 -21.25
CA GLY A 50 7.91 -2.56 -22.27
C GLY A 50 9.25 -3.03 -22.83
N LEU A 51 10.12 -3.60 -21.98
CA LEU A 51 11.39 -4.19 -22.40
C LEU A 51 11.20 -5.45 -23.26
N VAL A 52 10.24 -6.31 -22.92
CA VAL A 52 9.92 -7.52 -23.71
C VAL A 52 9.45 -7.18 -25.12
N TRP A 53 8.71 -6.08 -25.28
CA TRP A 53 8.15 -5.66 -26.56
C TRP A 53 9.10 -4.78 -27.40
N SER A 54 10.09 -4.17 -26.79
CA SER A 54 11.07 -3.31 -27.48
C SER A 54 12.32 -4.07 -27.98
N GLY A 55 12.59 -5.28 -27.46
CA GLY A 55 13.74 -6.10 -27.85
C GLY A 55 13.46 -7.18 -28.91
N PRO A 56 14.52 -7.83 -29.44
CA PRO A 56 14.39 -9.06 -30.24
C PRO A 56 13.73 -10.19 -29.43
N MET A 57 13.27 -11.26 -30.09
CA MET A 57 12.50 -12.33 -29.43
C MET A 57 13.26 -13.02 -28.27
N GLU A 58 14.58 -13.07 -28.34
CA GLU A 58 15.48 -13.54 -27.26
C GLU A 58 15.45 -12.62 -26.02
N GLY A 59 15.05 -11.36 -26.18
CA GLY A 59 14.86 -10.39 -25.11
C GLY A 59 13.74 -10.78 -24.15
N GLY A 60 12.69 -11.44 -24.62
CA GLY A 60 11.60 -11.94 -23.77
C GLY A 60 12.05 -13.03 -22.80
N THR A 61 12.78 -14.03 -23.31
CA THR A 61 13.36 -15.09 -22.49
C THR A 61 14.42 -14.56 -21.53
N ARG A 62 15.23 -13.60 -21.96
CA ARG A 62 16.21 -12.92 -21.09
C ARG A 62 15.51 -12.15 -19.98
N ALA A 63 14.42 -11.45 -20.29
CA ALA A 63 13.65 -10.69 -19.31
C ALA A 63 13.05 -11.58 -18.20
N MET A 64 12.71 -12.83 -18.52
CA MET A 64 12.22 -13.82 -17.54
C MET A 64 13.33 -14.31 -16.59
N SER A 65 14.58 -14.43 -17.07
CA SER A 65 15.72 -14.88 -16.26
C SER A 65 16.43 -13.76 -15.50
N GLU A 66 16.19 -12.51 -15.87
CA GLU A 66 16.90 -11.35 -15.33
C GLU A 66 16.40 -11.01 -13.92
N MET A 67 17.29 -11.13 -12.92
CA MET A 67 16.97 -10.88 -11.51
C MET A 67 16.51 -9.43 -11.28
N LEU A 68 17.13 -8.46 -11.98
CA LEU A 68 16.78 -7.05 -11.82
C LEU A 68 15.33 -6.76 -12.20
N ASN A 69 14.76 -7.47 -13.18
CA ASN A 69 13.36 -7.30 -13.57
C ASN A 69 12.40 -7.74 -12.45
N TRP A 70 12.67 -8.88 -11.83
CA TRP A 70 11.89 -9.37 -10.69
C TRP A 70 12.03 -8.46 -9.47
N LEU A 71 13.22 -7.92 -9.24
CA LEU A 71 13.46 -6.94 -8.18
C LEU A 71 12.63 -5.66 -8.40
N ILE A 72 12.50 -5.19 -9.64
CA ILE A 72 11.64 -4.04 -9.97
C ILE A 72 10.17 -4.36 -9.69
N ILE A 73 9.69 -5.51 -10.19
CA ILE A 73 8.27 -5.91 -10.04
C ILE A 73 7.90 -6.07 -8.56
N TYR A 74 8.67 -6.87 -7.83
CA TYR A 74 8.40 -7.17 -6.42
C TYR A 74 8.80 -6.03 -5.49
N GLY A 75 9.83 -5.25 -5.85
CA GLY A 75 10.20 -4.03 -5.12
C GLY A 75 9.11 -2.97 -5.20
N ALA A 76 8.50 -2.79 -6.37
CA ALA A 76 7.35 -1.90 -6.52
C ALA A 76 6.17 -2.39 -5.67
N ALA A 77 5.81 -3.68 -5.77
CA ALA A 77 4.74 -4.26 -4.97
C ALA A 77 4.99 -4.13 -3.45
N GLY A 78 6.22 -4.40 -3.00
CA GLY A 78 6.64 -4.24 -1.61
C GLY A 78 6.56 -2.79 -1.14
N THR A 79 6.91 -1.83 -2.01
CA THR A 79 6.72 -0.40 -1.72
C THR A 79 5.24 -0.08 -1.56
N GLY A 80 4.37 -0.60 -2.42
CA GLY A 80 2.92 -0.47 -2.25
C GLY A 80 2.42 -1.02 -0.92
N ALA A 81 2.93 -2.18 -0.49
CA ALA A 81 2.60 -2.77 0.79
C ALA A 81 3.08 -1.92 1.97
N LEU A 82 4.29 -1.35 1.88
CA LEU A 82 4.81 -0.41 2.88
C LEU A 82 3.97 0.86 2.96
N VAL A 83 3.54 1.42 1.82
CA VAL A 83 2.65 2.58 1.78
C VAL A 83 1.29 2.26 2.40
N ALA A 84 0.70 1.11 2.04
CA ALA A 84 -0.55 0.65 2.60
C ALA A 84 -0.47 0.42 4.12
N TRP A 85 0.68 -0.07 4.59
CA TRP A 85 0.96 -0.19 6.01
C TRP A 85 1.15 1.18 6.67
N ALA A 86 1.88 2.12 6.08
CA ALA A 86 2.20 3.41 6.69
C ALA A 86 1.02 4.40 6.73
N ALA A 87 0.08 4.30 5.79
CA ALA A 87 -1.06 5.21 5.65
C ALA A 87 -1.91 5.36 6.94
N PRO A 88 -2.33 4.30 7.65
CA PRO A 88 -3.09 4.46 8.89
C PRO A 88 -2.32 5.16 10.02
N GLN A 89 -1.01 4.90 10.17
CA GLN A 89 -0.16 5.56 11.17
C GLN A 89 -0.06 7.05 10.89
N PHE A 90 0.14 7.41 9.61
CA PHE A 90 0.18 8.79 9.19
C PHE A 90 -1.16 9.49 9.42
N SER A 91 -2.27 8.84 9.09
CA SER A 91 -3.61 9.34 9.38
C SER A 91 -3.84 9.56 10.87
N ALA A 92 -3.42 8.62 11.73
CA ALA A 92 -3.53 8.75 13.17
C ALA A 92 -2.69 9.91 13.72
N MET A 93 -1.45 10.07 13.23
CA MET A 93 -0.58 11.18 13.62
C MET A 93 -1.18 12.54 13.24
N VAL A 94 -1.70 12.66 12.01
CA VAL A 94 -2.40 13.85 11.53
C VAL A 94 -3.61 14.13 12.42
N GLN A 95 -4.44 13.12 12.69
CA GLN A 95 -5.58 13.26 13.60
C GLN A 95 -5.17 13.71 15.00
N GLN A 96 -4.05 13.24 15.56
CA GLN A 96 -3.56 13.68 16.86
C GLN A 96 -3.09 15.14 16.87
N ILE A 97 -2.42 15.59 15.80
CA ILE A 97 -2.01 17.00 15.66
C ILE A 97 -3.24 17.92 15.62
N PHE A 98 -4.23 17.57 14.80
CA PHE A 98 -5.45 18.38 14.68
C PHE A 98 -6.43 18.21 15.85
N SER A 99 -6.47 17.02 16.46
CA SER A 99 -7.42 16.66 17.54
C SER A 99 -6.82 16.70 18.95
N GLY A 100 -5.53 17.03 19.11
CA GLY A 100 -4.92 17.31 20.41
C GLY A 100 -5.67 18.41 21.19
N SER A 101 -6.47 19.22 20.49
CA SER A 101 -7.40 20.16 21.11
C SER A 101 -8.58 19.50 21.82
N ARG A 102 -9.02 18.28 21.46
CA ARG A 102 -10.27 17.71 21.98
C ARG A 102 -10.11 17.14 23.40
N SER A 103 -9.03 16.40 23.68
CA SER A 103 -8.76 15.92 25.04
C SER A 103 -8.39 17.07 25.98
N THR A 104 -7.65 18.06 25.49
CA THR A 104 -7.32 19.28 26.24
C THR A 104 -8.56 20.12 26.52
N LYS A 105 -9.48 20.27 25.55
CA LYS A 105 -10.78 20.93 25.74
C LYS A 105 -11.69 20.17 26.71
N ILE A 106 -11.73 18.84 26.65
CA ILE A 106 -12.52 18.02 27.58
C ILE A 106 -11.98 18.15 29.01
N LYS A 107 -10.66 18.07 29.20
CA LYS A 107 -10.03 18.26 30.52
C LYS A 107 -10.19 19.70 31.03
N ALA A 108 -10.08 20.69 30.15
CA ALA A 108 -10.33 22.09 30.49
C ALA A 108 -11.79 22.32 30.91
N ARG A 109 -12.75 21.72 30.20
CA ARG A 109 -14.18 21.81 30.53
C ARG A 109 -14.53 21.06 31.82
N GLN A 110 -13.90 19.92 32.07
CA GLN A 110 -14.05 19.20 33.34
C GLN A 110 -13.51 20.02 34.51
N LYS A 111 -12.37 20.71 34.33
CA LYS A 111 -11.82 21.62 35.35
C LYS A 111 -12.74 22.82 35.60
N GLU A 112 -13.28 23.43 34.55
CA GLU A 112 -14.21 24.55 34.63
C GLU A 112 -15.52 24.15 35.35
N LEU A 113 -16.08 22.97 35.03
CA LEU A 113 -17.25 22.43 35.72
C LEU A 113 -16.97 22.08 37.18
N TYR A 114 -15.77 21.57 37.50
CA TYR A 114 -15.35 21.32 38.87
C TYR A 114 -15.19 22.61 39.69
N ASP A 115 -14.63 23.66 39.08
CA ASP A 115 -14.44 24.97 39.72
C ASP A 115 -15.80 25.70 39.92
N GLU A 116 -16.76 25.56 39.00
CA GLU A 116 -18.11 26.17 39.12
C GLU A 116 -19.05 25.40 40.07
N TRP A 117 -19.04 24.07 40.05
CA TRP A 117 -20.07 23.24 40.71
C TRP A 117 -19.54 22.37 41.85
N GLY A 118 -18.23 22.42 42.12
CA GLY A 118 -17.57 21.59 43.13
C GLY A 118 -17.65 20.09 42.82
N SER A 119 -17.31 19.25 43.80
CA SER A 119 -17.23 17.79 43.65
C SER A 119 -18.56 17.08 43.33
N SER A 120 -19.68 17.81 43.30
CA SER A 120 -21.03 17.25 43.09
C SER A 120 -21.29 16.74 41.66
N VAL A 121 -20.44 17.10 40.69
CA VAL A 121 -20.63 16.78 39.25
C VAL A 121 -19.71 15.64 38.78
N VAL A 122 -18.83 15.11 39.64
CA VAL A 122 -17.80 14.13 39.26
C VAL A 122 -18.06 12.72 39.85
N GLU A 123 -19.20 12.49 40.50
CA GLU A 123 -19.67 11.13 40.83
C GLU A 123 -20.43 10.49 39.67
#